data_AF-A0A813ELK3-F1
#
_entry.id   AF-A0A813ELK3-F1
#
_cell.length_a   1.000
_cell.length_b   1.000
_cell.length_c   1.000
_cell.angle_alpha   90.00
_cell.angle_beta   90.00
_cell.angle_gamma   90.00
#
_symmetry.space_group_name_H-M   'P 1'
#
loop_
_entity.id
_entity.type
_entity.pdbx_description
1 polymer ?
#
loop_
_entity_poly.entity_id
_entity_poly.type
_entity_poly.pdbx_seq_one_letter_code
_entity_poly.pdbx_strand_id
1 'polypeptide(L)'
;MARSPRSERWVSTPGLAERGGECRGFIDILDSLGFHSDAAVSLPYNFRHMTNCNLVVPEEVDARLFERCRHLLPDVAGHPPLGLNAKFRCYRYAAGDYFRPHTDGAWPGSRFRDGQYLADAYGDRMSRSRFSSCSVTAMREEVQVFIQAQVSTATPPTTTKTTTTTTTAL
;
A
#
# COMPACT_ATOMS: atom_id res chain seq x y z
N MET A 1 -34.36 2.61 -5.89
CA MET A 1 -33.44 2.11 -4.84
C MET A 1 -32.16 2.94 -4.88
N ALA A 2 -32.02 3.91 -3.97
CA ALA A 2 -30.83 4.73 -3.88
C ALA A 2 -29.67 3.90 -3.30
N ARG A 3 -28.54 3.85 -4.01
CA ARG A 3 -27.31 3.23 -3.48
C ARG A 3 -26.84 4.03 -2.28
N SER A 4 -26.66 3.35 -1.15
CA SER A 4 -26.03 3.89 0.06
C SER A 4 -24.69 4.55 -0.30
N PRO A 5 -24.40 5.78 0.18
CA PRO A 5 -23.12 6.42 -0.03
C PRO A 5 -22.04 5.62 0.71
N ARG A 6 -21.08 5.05 -0.04
CA ARG A 6 -19.91 4.41 0.58
C ARG A 6 -19.14 5.52 1.28
N SER A 7 -19.06 5.47 2.61
CA SER A 7 -18.23 6.37 3.38
C SER A 7 -16.76 6.07 3.09
N GLU A 8 -16.14 6.87 2.21
CA GLU A 8 -14.69 6.93 2.09
C GLU A 8 -14.13 7.58 3.36
N ARG A 9 -13.47 6.77 4.20
CA ARG A 9 -12.82 7.24 5.41
C ARG A 9 -11.37 7.57 5.07
N TRP A 10 -11.09 8.85 4.88
CA TRP A 10 -9.73 9.37 4.77
C TRP A 10 -9.05 9.33 6.13
N VAL A 11 -7.90 8.68 6.25
CA VAL A 11 -7.08 8.65 7.46
C VAL A 11 -5.78 9.37 7.15
N SER A 12 -5.63 10.59 7.65
CA SER A 12 -4.34 11.29 7.69
C SER A 12 -3.68 11.00 9.03
N THR A 13 -2.55 10.29 9.04
CA THR A 13 -1.72 10.11 10.24
C THR A 13 -0.41 10.88 10.11
N PRO A 14 -0.32 12.10 10.66
CA PRO A 14 0.97 12.65 11.09
C PRO A 14 1.64 11.60 11.99
N GLY A 15 2.93 11.30 11.83
CA GLY A 15 3.58 10.28 12.68
C GLY A 15 4.34 9.20 11.96
N LEU A 16 3.83 8.71 10.82
CA LEU A 16 4.20 7.38 10.36
C LEU A 16 5.68 7.26 9.91
N ALA A 17 6.28 8.38 9.53
CA ALA A 17 7.70 8.50 9.16
C ALA A 17 8.40 9.64 9.92
N GLU A 18 8.02 9.92 11.17
CA GLU A 18 8.43 11.14 11.90
C GLU A 18 9.90 11.25 12.33
N ARG A 19 10.74 10.24 12.08
CA ARG A 19 12.18 10.46 12.19
C ARG A 19 12.64 11.12 10.89
N GLY A 20 12.86 12.44 10.90
CA GLY A 20 13.38 13.17 9.73
C GLY A 20 14.61 12.52 9.09
N GLY A 21 15.41 11.78 9.87
CA GLY A 21 16.52 10.96 9.37
C GLY A 21 16.12 9.70 8.58
N GLU A 22 15.05 8.99 8.95
CA GLU A 22 14.56 7.81 8.20
C GLU A 22 14.01 8.24 6.83
N CYS A 23 13.23 9.33 6.80
CA CYS A 23 12.73 9.90 5.53
C CYS A 23 13.87 10.34 4.62
N ARG A 24 14.85 11.06 5.18
CA ARG A 24 15.97 11.57 4.38
C ARG A 24 16.83 10.44 3.84
N GLY A 25 17.16 9.44 4.66
CA GLY A 25 17.91 8.27 4.21
C GLY A 25 17.18 7.50 3.12
N PHE A 26 15.85 7.42 3.19
CA PHE A 26 15.06 6.81 2.13
C PHE A 26 15.15 7.59 0.81
N ILE A 27 15.09 8.92 0.86
CA ILE A 27 15.27 9.77 -0.33
C ILE A 27 16.68 9.63 -0.90
N ASP A 28 17.72 9.63 -0.07
CA ASP A 28 19.10 9.48 -0.54
C ASP A 28 19.30 8.13 -1.27
N ILE A 29 18.66 7.06 -0.78
CA ILE A 29 18.64 5.76 -1.48
C ILE A 29 17.92 5.89 -2.83
N LEU A 30 16.74 6.50 -2.87
CA LEU A 30 16.00 6.70 -4.13
C LEU A 30 16.78 7.54 -5.14
N ASP A 31 17.46 8.59 -4.69
CA ASP A 31 18.34 9.41 -5.51
C ASP A 31 19.49 8.59 -6.12
N SER A 32 20.10 7.71 -5.32
CA SER A 32 21.17 6.83 -5.79
C SER A 32 20.70 5.78 -6.81
N LEU A 33 19.45 5.30 -6.68
CA LEU A 33 18.83 4.38 -7.63
C LEU A 33 18.42 5.09 -8.93
N GLY A 34 18.14 6.38 -8.85
CA GLY A 34 17.71 7.20 -9.98
C GLY A 34 16.20 7.10 -10.24
N PHE A 35 15.65 8.21 -10.75
CA PHE A 35 14.26 8.31 -11.16
C PHE A 35 14.15 8.36 -12.68
N HIS A 36 13.10 7.74 -13.21
CA HIS A 36 12.83 7.65 -14.64
C HIS A 36 11.40 8.13 -14.96
N SER A 37 11.17 8.61 -16.17
CA SER A 37 9.84 9.00 -16.64
C SER A 37 8.97 7.78 -17.02
N ASP A 38 9.60 6.65 -17.32
CA ASP A 38 8.92 5.39 -17.61
C ASP A 38 8.56 4.68 -16.30
N ALA A 39 7.27 4.49 -16.01
CA ALA A 39 6.88 3.68 -14.86
C ALA A 39 6.10 2.47 -15.32
N ALA A 40 6.33 1.39 -14.59
CA ALA A 40 5.63 0.12 -14.71
C ALA A 40 4.17 0.20 -14.23
N VAL A 41 3.39 1.11 -14.81
CA VAL A 41 1.92 1.15 -14.72
C VAL A 41 1.36 1.18 -16.13
N SER A 42 0.25 0.51 -16.36
CA SER A 42 -0.46 0.47 -17.65
C SER A 42 -1.16 1.80 -18.00
N LEU A 43 -0.75 2.91 -17.39
CA LEU A 43 -1.36 4.22 -17.56
C LEU A 43 -0.51 5.11 -18.49
N PRO A 44 -1.09 5.61 -19.59
CA PRO A 44 -0.40 6.48 -20.53
C PRO A 44 0.05 7.81 -19.88
N TYR A 45 1.06 8.45 -20.47
CA TYR A 45 1.67 9.69 -19.96
C TYR A 45 0.66 10.87 -19.82
N ASN A 46 -0.41 10.89 -20.61
CA ASN A 46 -1.49 11.88 -20.46
C ASN A 46 -2.27 11.75 -19.14
N PHE A 47 -2.08 10.66 -18.40
CA PHE A 47 -2.74 10.38 -17.14
C PHE A 47 -1.89 10.76 -15.92
N ARG A 48 -0.58 10.87 -16.12
CA ARG A 48 0.38 11.03 -15.04
C ARG A 48 1.64 11.70 -15.58
N HIS A 49 2.08 12.75 -14.91
CA HIS A 49 3.27 13.50 -15.27
C HIS A 49 4.10 13.63 -14.01
N MET A 50 5.06 12.72 -13.82
CA MET A 50 6.00 12.66 -12.70
C MET A 50 7.09 11.63 -13.01
N THR A 51 8.18 11.66 -12.27
CA THR A 51 9.22 10.63 -12.36
C THR A 51 8.99 9.54 -11.32
N ASN A 52 9.54 8.35 -11.54
CA ASN A 52 9.35 7.21 -10.66
C ASN A 52 10.61 6.37 -10.48
N CYS A 53 10.65 5.67 -9.37
CA CYS A 53 11.65 4.67 -9.03
C CYS A 53 10.94 3.52 -8.32
N ASN A 54 11.17 2.27 -8.74
CA ASN A 54 10.63 1.10 -8.07
C ASN A 54 11.77 0.41 -7.33
N LEU A 55 11.55 0.09 -6.06
CA LEU A 55 12.48 -0.71 -5.29
C LEU A 55 11.77 -1.89 -4.64
N VAL A 56 12.53 -2.94 -4.34
CA VAL A 56 12.07 -4.04 -3.51
C VAL A 56 12.83 -3.96 -2.21
N VAL A 57 12.12 -3.78 -1.10
CA VAL A 57 12.75 -3.64 0.21
C VAL A 57 13.06 -5.01 0.84
N PRO A 58 14.05 -5.08 1.75
CA PRO A 58 14.25 -6.21 2.65
C PRO A 58 13.04 -6.45 3.58
N GLU A 59 12.90 -7.69 4.05
CA GLU A 59 11.79 -8.11 4.92
C GLU A 59 11.69 -7.30 6.20
N GLU A 60 12.83 -6.95 6.78
CA GLU A 60 12.93 -6.17 8.00
C GLU A 60 12.30 -4.78 7.82
N VAL A 61 12.36 -4.21 6.62
CA VAL A 61 11.83 -2.87 6.31
C VAL A 61 10.32 -2.93 6.15
N ASP A 62 9.79 -3.84 5.31
CA ASP A 62 8.34 -3.93 5.10
C ASP A 62 7.60 -4.42 6.35
N ALA A 63 8.17 -5.37 7.09
CA ALA A 63 7.59 -5.85 8.35
C ALA A 63 7.54 -4.75 9.41
N ARG A 64 8.61 -3.94 9.54
CA ARG A 64 8.65 -2.83 10.51
C ARG A 64 7.67 -1.71 10.15
N LEU A 65 7.53 -1.39 8.88
CA LEU A 65 6.52 -0.43 8.41
C LEU A 65 5.11 -0.96 8.63
N PHE A 66 4.86 -2.23 8.35
CA PHE A 66 3.59 -2.88 8.60
C PHE A 66 3.21 -2.84 10.08
N GLU A 67 4.13 -3.15 10.99
CA GLU A 67 3.89 -3.09 12.43
C GLU A 67 3.47 -1.68 12.88
N ARG A 68 4.10 -0.64 12.31
CA ARG A 68 3.77 0.76 12.62
C ARG A 68 2.40 1.15 12.07
N CYS A 69 2.01 0.72 10.88
CA CYS A 69 0.78 1.18 10.22
C CYS A 69 -0.40 0.20 10.29
N ARG A 70 -0.25 -1.05 10.76
CA ARG A 70 -1.31 -2.08 10.71
C ARG A 70 -2.62 -1.66 11.35
N HIS A 71 -2.58 -0.85 12.40
CA HIS A 71 -3.76 -0.35 13.10
C HIS A 71 -4.56 0.69 12.29
N LEU A 72 -3.97 1.21 11.20
CA LEU A 72 -4.59 2.15 10.26
C LEU A 72 -5.15 1.45 9.03
N LEU A 73 -4.79 0.18 8.81
CA LEU A 73 -5.19 -0.59 7.64
C LEU A 73 -6.52 -1.29 7.92
N PRO A 74 -7.59 -0.98 7.18
CA PRO A 74 -8.87 -1.65 7.35
C PRO A 74 -8.83 -3.06 6.73
N ASP A 75 -9.78 -3.91 7.15
CA ASP A 75 -10.06 -5.15 6.44
C ASP A 75 -10.48 -4.86 4.99
N VAL A 76 -9.95 -5.64 4.05
CA VAL A 76 -10.31 -5.54 2.63
C VAL A 76 -11.09 -6.78 2.25
N ALA A 77 -12.34 -6.58 1.82
CA ALA A 77 -13.25 -7.67 1.44
C ALA A 77 -13.43 -8.75 2.53
N GLY A 78 -13.39 -8.36 3.82
CA GLY A 78 -13.54 -9.29 4.94
C GLY A 78 -12.26 -10.01 5.35
N HIS A 79 -11.12 -9.66 4.75
CA HIS A 79 -9.81 -10.18 5.13
C HIS A 79 -8.99 -9.12 5.85
N PRO A 80 -8.37 -9.46 6.99
CA PRO A 80 -7.42 -8.58 7.64
C PRO A 80 -6.16 -8.44 6.78
N PRO A 81 -5.44 -7.30 6.90
CA PRO A 81 -4.16 -7.13 6.24
C PRO A 81 -3.14 -8.11 6.81
N LEU A 82 -2.41 -8.79 5.92
CA LEU A 82 -1.40 -9.81 6.24
C LEU A 82 0.03 -9.26 6.22
N GLY A 83 0.23 -8.05 5.69
CA GLY A 83 1.54 -7.44 5.48
C GLY A 83 1.48 -6.35 4.42
N LEU A 84 2.66 -5.85 4.03
CA LEU A 84 2.84 -4.93 2.92
C LEU A 84 3.52 -5.64 1.75
N ASN A 85 3.27 -5.21 0.51
CA ASN A 85 4.08 -5.66 -0.61
C ASN A 85 5.49 -5.07 -0.50
N ALA A 86 6.54 -5.90 -0.62
CA ALA A 86 7.91 -5.43 -0.55
C ALA A 86 8.31 -4.56 -1.76
N LYS A 87 7.56 -4.62 -2.86
CA LYS A 87 7.74 -3.72 -4.01
C LYS A 87 7.12 -2.36 -3.73
N PHE A 88 7.95 -1.37 -3.45
CA PHE A 88 7.54 0.01 -3.27
C PHE A 88 7.63 0.77 -4.59
N ARG A 89 6.58 1.51 -4.92
CA ARG A 89 6.56 2.41 -6.07
C ARG A 89 6.76 3.84 -5.57
N CYS A 90 7.84 4.47 -5.95
CA CYS A 90 8.17 5.82 -5.51
C CYS A 90 8.00 6.78 -6.67
N TYR A 91 7.42 7.94 -6.40
CA TYR A 91 7.16 8.99 -7.37
C TYR A 91 7.78 10.28 -6.88
N ARG A 92 8.44 11.02 -7.77
CA ARG A 92 8.95 12.36 -7.48
C ARG A 92 8.25 13.36 -8.38
N TYR A 93 7.66 14.37 -7.75
CA TYR A 93 6.91 15.44 -8.40
C TYR A 93 7.74 16.70 -8.54
N ALA A 94 7.72 17.28 -9.73
CA ALA A 94 8.19 18.61 -10.07
C ALA A 94 7.02 19.60 -10.19
N ALA A 95 7.33 20.89 -10.32
CA ALA A 95 6.29 21.89 -10.54
C ALA A 95 5.51 21.60 -11.83
N GLY A 96 4.18 21.48 -11.73
CA GLY A 96 3.30 21.15 -12.84
C GLY A 96 3.03 19.65 -13.03
N ASP A 97 3.67 18.80 -12.23
CA ASP A 97 3.39 17.36 -12.21
C ASP A 97 2.01 17.06 -11.63
N TYR A 98 1.40 15.98 -12.12
CA TYR A 98 0.06 15.58 -11.70
C TYR A 98 -0.11 14.07 -11.78
N PHE A 99 -0.98 13.55 -10.92
CA PHE A 99 -1.49 12.18 -11.03
C PHE A 99 -3.01 12.22 -11.04
N ARG A 100 -3.62 11.87 -12.18
CA ARG A 100 -5.08 11.90 -12.30
C ARG A 100 -5.74 10.85 -11.39
N PRO A 101 -6.97 11.11 -10.89
CA PRO A 101 -7.70 10.14 -10.08
C PRO A 101 -7.90 8.80 -10.81
N HIS A 102 -7.52 7.69 -10.17
CA HIS A 102 -7.66 6.34 -10.71
C HIS A 102 -7.91 5.32 -9.59
N THR A 103 -8.24 4.09 -10.00
CA THR A 103 -8.24 2.93 -9.11
C THR A 103 -6.94 2.16 -9.31
N ASP A 104 -6.31 1.78 -8.20
CA ASP A 104 -5.10 0.97 -8.23
C ASP A 104 -5.39 -0.47 -8.67
N GLY A 105 -4.46 -1.02 -9.46
CA GLY A 105 -4.47 -2.44 -9.82
C GLY A 105 -4.13 -3.33 -8.62
N ALA A 106 -4.55 -4.59 -8.69
CA ALA A 106 -4.15 -5.62 -7.75
C ALA A 106 -2.99 -6.45 -8.32
N TRP A 107 -2.03 -6.80 -7.47
CA TRP A 107 -0.81 -7.52 -7.86
C TRP A 107 -0.53 -8.65 -6.87
N PRO A 108 0.12 -9.75 -7.26
CA PRO A 108 0.58 -10.76 -6.30
C PRO A 108 1.55 -10.15 -5.27
N GLY A 109 1.63 -10.76 -4.09
CA GLY A 109 2.60 -10.34 -3.08
C GLY A 109 4.03 -10.59 -3.57
N SER A 110 4.79 -9.54 -3.85
CA SER A 110 6.13 -9.64 -4.43
C SER A 110 7.21 -9.51 -3.35
N ARG A 111 8.36 -10.16 -3.55
CA ARG A 111 9.52 -10.12 -2.63
C ARG A 111 10.81 -10.46 -3.35
N PHE A 112 11.94 -10.04 -2.80
CA PHE A 112 13.27 -10.54 -3.16
C PHE A 112 13.66 -11.68 -2.21
N ARG A 113 13.99 -12.85 -2.74
CA ARG A 113 14.35 -14.04 -1.96
C ARG A 113 15.41 -14.85 -2.71
N ASP A 114 16.42 -15.35 -1.99
CA ASP A 114 17.47 -16.20 -2.54
C ASP A 114 18.18 -15.60 -3.78
N GLY A 115 18.41 -14.29 -3.76
CA GLY A 115 19.06 -13.57 -4.85
C GLY A 115 18.17 -13.28 -6.07
N GLN A 116 16.87 -13.60 -6.00
CA GLN A 116 15.93 -13.44 -7.10
C GLN A 116 14.71 -12.61 -6.71
N TYR A 117 14.24 -11.81 -7.66
CA TYR A 117 12.95 -11.14 -7.54
C TYR A 117 11.82 -12.11 -7.89
N LEU A 118 10.90 -12.32 -6.94
CA LEU A 118 9.70 -13.13 -7.09
C LEU A 118 8.50 -12.20 -7.22
N ALA A 119 7.86 -12.20 -8.39
CA ALA A 119 6.66 -11.41 -8.64
C ALA A 119 5.47 -11.89 -7.78
N ASP A 120 5.34 -13.20 -7.61
CA ASP A 120 4.48 -13.84 -6.63
C ASP A 120 5.34 -14.72 -5.70
N ALA A 121 5.57 -14.21 -4.50
CA ALA A 121 6.40 -14.87 -3.50
C ALA A 121 5.60 -15.75 -2.53
N TYR A 122 4.27 -15.70 -2.58
CA TYR A 122 3.41 -16.28 -1.55
C TYR A 122 2.35 -17.25 -2.10
N GLY A 123 1.77 -16.97 -3.28
CA GLY A 123 0.71 -17.78 -3.90
C GLY A 123 -0.66 -17.72 -3.22
N ASP A 124 -0.76 -17.15 -2.02
CA ASP A 124 -1.97 -17.15 -1.17
C ASP A 124 -2.55 -15.75 -0.89
N ARG A 125 -1.89 -14.69 -1.38
CA ARG A 125 -2.24 -13.30 -1.07
C ARG A 125 -2.04 -12.38 -2.25
N MET A 126 -2.92 -11.38 -2.34
CA MET A 126 -2.84 -10.31 -3.31
C MET A 126 -2.63 -8.98 -2.60
N SER A 127 -1.76 -8.17 -3.17
CA SER A 127 -1.65 -6.76 -2.87
C SER A 127 -2.82 -6.03 -3.50
N ARG A 128 -3.78 -5.66 -2.66
CA ARG A 128 -5.00 -4.99 -3.07
C ARG A 128 -5.29 -3.88 -2.08
N SER A 129 -5.25 -2.66 -2.57
CA SER A 129 -5.73 -1.51 -1.81
C SER A 129 -7.04 -1.05 -2.43
N ARG A 130 -8.11 -0.99 -1.63
CA ARG A 130 -9.19 0.00 -1.86
C ARG A 130 -8.79 1.36 -1.26
N PHE A 131 -7.80 1.37 -0.36
CA PHE A 131 -7.29 2.51 0.41
C PHE A 131 -5.85 2.21 0.86
N SER A 132 -4.93 3.17 0.68
CA SER A 132 -3.74 3.50 1.48
C SER A 132 -2.56 3.95 0.61
N SER A 133 -2.53 5.22 0.22
CA SER A 133 -1.26 5.88 -0.08
C SER A 133 -0.58 6.18 1.25
N CYS A 134 0.50 5.45 1.58
CA CYS A 134 1.38 5.85 2.67
C CYS A 134 2.33 6.94 2.15
N SER A 135 1.84 8.17 2.02
CA SER A 135 2.66 9.29 1.54
C SER A 135 3.73 9.66 2.58
N VAL A 136 4.95 9.16 2.40
CA VAL A 136 6.13 9.65 3.13
C VAL A 136 6.52 11.00 2.53
N THR A 137 6.04 12.10 3.09
CA THR A 137 6.42 13.45 2.64
C THR A 137 7.64 13.89 3.43
N ALA A 138 8.82 13.95 2.79
CA ALA A 138 9.97 14.59 3.41
C ALA A 138 10.12 16.03 2.90
N MET A 139 10.23 16.95 3.85
CA MET A 139 10.54 18.38 3.71
C MET A 139 11.08 18.81 2.33
N ARG A 140 10.25 19.55 1.58
CA ARG A 140 10.57 20.37 0.38
C ARG A 140 10.88 19.66 -0.94
N GLU A 141 10.86 18.33 -0.98
CA GLU A 141 10.80 17.55 -2.21
C GLU A 141 9.59 16.60 -2.13
N GLU A 142 8.62 16.74 -3.04
CA GLU A 142 7.45 15.87 -3.03
C GLU A 142 7.81 14.51 -3.62
N VAL A 143 8.37 13.64 -2.77
CA VAL A 143 8.48 12.21 -3.05
C VAL A 143 7.28 11.52 -2.40
N GLN A 144 6.50 10.80 -3.20
CA GLN A 144 5.40 9.97 -2.72
C GLN A 144 5.79 8.51 -2.85
N VAL A 145 5.76 7.77 -1.73
CA VAL A 145 5.95 6.33 -1.72
C VAL A 145 4.58 5.66 -1.70
N PHE A 146 4.37 4.71 -2.61
CA PHE A 146 3.14 3.96 -2.74
C PHE A 146 3.39 2.49 -2.38
N ILE A 147 2.68 2.03 -1.35
CA ILE A 147 2.82 0.70 -0.77
C ILE A 147 1.41 0.09 -0.65
N GLN A 148 1.24 -1.14 -1.14
CA GLN A 148 -0.04 -1.85 -1.07
C GLN A 148 -0.05 -2.87 0.06
N ALA A 149 -1.11 -2.88 0.86
CA ALA A 149 -1.38 -3.93 1.82
C ALA A 149 -1.71 -5.25 1.11
N GLN A 150 -1.27 -6.35 1.70
CA GLN A 150 -1.56 -7.71 1.24
C GLN A 150 -2.74 -8.29 2.00
N VAL A 151 -3.65 -8.94 1.28
CA VAL A 151 -4.78 -9.69 1.86
C VAL A 151 -4.89 -11.06 1.19
N SER A 152 -5.44 -12.02 1.93
CA SER A 152 -5.61 -13.38 1.41
C SER A 152 -6.48 -13.42 0.15
N THR A 153 -6.22 -14.39 -0.72
CA THR A 153 -7.07 -14.73 -1.87
C THR A 153 -8.16 -15.74 -1.54
N ALA A 154 -8.12 -16.35 -0.36
CA ALA A 154 -9.12 -17.30 0.09
C ALA A 154 -10.51 -16.64 0.22
N THR A 155 -11.59 -17.42 0.18
CA THR A 155 -12.92 -16.92 0.52
C THR A 155 -12.95 -16.46 1.97
N PRO A 156 -13.52 -15.27 2.30
CA PRO A 156 -13.57 -14.80 3.68
C PRO A 156 -14.42 -15.76 4.53
N PRO A 157 -14.04 -16.01 5.79
CA PRO A 157 -14.89 -16.77 6.70
C PRO A 157 -16.25 -16.08 6.80
N THR A 158 -17.33 -16.82 6.54
CA THR A 158 -18.68 -16.31 6.75
C THR A 158 -18.82 -16.03 8.24
N THR A 159 -19.05 -14.77 8.62
CA THR A 159 -19.36 -14.43 10.01
C THR A 159 -20.71 -15.05 10.35
N THR A 160 -20.68 -16.25 10.93
CA THR A 160 -21.87 -16.85 11.54
C THR A 160 -22.26 -15.94 12.69
N LYS A 161 -23.35 -15.18 12.54
CA LYS A 161 -23.96 -14.48 13.67
C LYS A 161 -24.35 -15.55 14.70
N THR A 162 -23.61 -15.63 15.80
CA THR A 162 -24.01 -16.42 16.97
C THR A 162 -25.35 -15.89 17.43
N THR A 163 -26.41 -16.62 17.11
CA THR A 163 -27.75 -16.33 17.64
C THR A 163 -27.76 -16.91 19.04
N THR A 164 -27.56 -16.06 20.05
CA THR A 164 -27.73 -16.46 21.45
C THR A 164 -29.21 -16.76 21.66
N THR A 165 -29.57 -18.04 21.63
CA THR A 165 -30.89 -18.50 22.10
C THR A 165 -30.88 -18.41 23.62
N THR A 166 -31.49 -17.37 24.17
CA THR A 166 -31.84 -17.31 25.59
C THR A 166 -32.92 -18.35 25.86
N THR A 167 -32.52 -19.48 26.43
CA THR A 167 -33.45 -20.45 27.01
C THR A 167 -33.98 -19.89 28.33
N THR A 168 -35.24 -19.43 28.32
CA THR A 168 -36.02 -19.17 29.53
C THR A 168 -36.39 -20.52 30.15
N ALA A 169 -35.81 -20.83 31.32
CA ALA A 169 -36.27 -21.93 32.16
C ALA A 169 -37.50 -21.47 32.95
N LEU A 170 -38.53 -22.32 32.96
CA LEU A 170 -39.73 -22.23 33.79
C LEU A 170 -39.44 -22.71 35.22
#